data_AF-A0A920APE5-F1
#
_entry.id   AF-A0A920APE5-F1
#
_cell.length_a   1.000
_cell.length_b   1.000
_cell.length_c   1.000
_cell.angle_alpha   90.00
_cell.angle_beta   90.00
_cell.angle_gamma   90.00
#
_symmetry.space_group_name_H-M   'P 1'
#
loop_
_entity.id
_entity.type
_entity.pdbx_description
1 polymer ?
#
loop_
_entity_poly.entity_id
_entity_poly.type
_entity_poly.pdbx_seq_one_letter_code
_entity_poly.pdbx_strand_id
1 'polypeptide(L)'
;MSSVQEIIIETKKTDYLNEIYASTDITTLDQESLSEMFQINNFKFEKFKAINRSTSLLSNDVVAQVFNDPDVGEVKKEITPNGLLLYVVEDRIKGDYSNVSEEDRLAIIEESKRTNLQLVFNELRAKYNFDEKISISNQFANQNL
;
A
#
# COMPACT_ATOMS: atom_id res chain seq x y z
N MET A 1 -19.35 -21.08 19.45
CA MET A 1 -18.12 -21.43 20.18
C MET A 1 -17.05 -21.57 19.11
N SER A 2 -16.20 -20.56 18.90
CA SER A 2 -15.08 -20.73 17.96
C SER A 2 -14.13 -21.76 18.55
N SER A 3 -13.65 -22.69 17.72
CA SER A 3 -12.81 -23.77 18.21
C SER A 3 -11.46 -23.19 18.65
N VAL A 4 -10.80 -23.78 19.65
CA VAL A 4 -9.47 -23.36 20.12
C VAL A 4 -8.46 -23.27 18.96
N GLN A 5 -8.65 -24.07 17.90
CA GLN A 5 -7.89 -23.99 16.65
C GLN A 5 -8.10 -22.67 15.89
N GLU A 6 -9.31 -22.12 15.83
CA GLU A 6 -9.59 -20.85 15.16
C GLU A 6 -8.88 -19.69 15.86
N ILE A 7 -8.90 -19.67 17.20
CA ILE A 7 -8.21 -18.65 18.00
C ILE A 7 -6.68 -18.73 17.82
N ILE A 8 -6.11 -19.94 17.80
CA ILE A 8 -4.68 -20.14 17.58
C ILE A 8 -4.28 -19.74 16.15
N ILE A 9 -5.10 -20.05 15.15
CA ILE A 9 -4.86 -19.65 13.75
C ILE A 9 -4.93 -18.12 13.62
N GLU A 10 -5.91 -17.47 14.25
CA GLU A 10 -6.07 -16.02 14.20
C GLU A 10 -4.91 -15.27 14.90
N THR A 11 -4.46 -15.79 16.04
CA THR A 11 -3.30 -15.24 16.77
C THR A 11 -2.03 -15.36 15.93
N LYS A 12 -1.74 -16.56 15.40
CA LYS A 12 -0.57 -16.79 14.55
C LYS A 12 -0.62 -16.03 13.23
N LYS A 13 -1.82 -15.85 12.65
CA LYS A 13 -2.00 -15.06 11.42
C LYS A 13 -1.52 -13.63 11.61
N THR A 14 -1.79 -13.03 12.77
CA THR A 14 -1.33 -11.67 13.09
C THR A 14 0.19 -11.61 13.19
N ASP A 15 0.80 -12.59 13.88
CA ASP A 15 2.25 -12.70 13.99
C ASP A 15 2.93 -12.84 12.61
N TYR A 16 2.39 -13.71 11.76
CA TYR A 16 2.89 -13.88 10.39
C TYR A 16 2.74 -12.61 9.54
N LEU A 17 1.61 -11.89 9.64
CA LEU A 17 1.42 -10.63 8.91
C LEU A 17 2.45 -9.57 9.33
N ASN A 18 2.74 -9.49 10.63
CA ASN A 18 3.76 -8.57 11.16
C ASN A 18 5.16 -8.97 10.69
N GLU A 19 5.47 -10.27 10.68
CA GLU A 19 6.74 -10.80 10.19
C GLU A 19 6.94 -10.51 8.68
N ILE A 20 5.91 -10.75 7.86
CA ILE A 20 5.93 -10.46 6.42
C ILE A 20 6.10 -8.95 6.18
N TYR A 21 5.42 -8.11 6.95
CA TYR A 21 5.54 -6.65 6.82
C TYR A 21 6.94 -6.17 7.18
N ALA A 22 7.51 -6.65 8.28
CA ALA A 22 8.82 -6.23 8.78
C ALA A 22 10.01 -6.80 7.98
N SER A 23 9.82 -7.90 7.26
CA SER A 23 10.89 -8.55 6.48
C SER A 23 11.44 -7.62 5.40
N THR A 24 12.75 -7.42 5.34
CA THR A 24 13.43 -6.69 4.25
C THR A 24 13.81 -7.59 3.09
N ASP A 25 13.68 -8.91 3.26
CA ASP A 25 14.27 -9.91 2.37
C ASP A 25 13.32 -10.30 1.22
N ILE A 26 12.06 -9.84 1.28
CA ILE A 26 11.09 -10.05 0.21
C ILE A 26 11.46 -9.17 -0.99
N THR A 27 12.20 -9.76 -1.92
CA THR A 27 12.67 -9.12 -3.15
C THR A 27 11.94 -9.63 -4.38
N THR A 28 11.29 -10.79 -4.29
CA THR A 28 10.46 -11.39 -5.35
C THR A 28 9.12 -11.85 -4.79
N LEU A 29 8.08 -11.78 -5.64
CA LEU A 29 6.74 -12.29 -5.35
C LEU A 29 6.51 -13.57 -6.15
N ASP A 30 7.12 -14.67 -5.69
CA ASP A 30 6.88 -16.01 -6.21
C ASP A 30 6.56 -16.98 -5.07
N GLN A 31 5.83 -18.05 -5.41
CA GLN A 31 5.29 -18.98 -4.44
C GLN A 31 6.40 -19.74 -3.69
N GLU A 32 7.47 -20.09 -4.39
CA GLU A 32 8.58 -20.88 -3.84
C GLU A 32 9.29 -20.07 -2.74
N SER A 33 9.74 -18.86 -3.08
CA SER A 33 10.43 -17.95 -2.16
C SER A 33 9.59 -17.59 -0.93
N LEU A 34 8.30 -17.25 -1.11
CA LEU A 34 7.44 -16.90 0.03
C LEU A 34 7.06 -18.11 0.90
N SER A 35 6.93 -19.29 0.29
CA SER A 35 6.65 -20.53 1.05
C SER A 35 7.84 -20.96 1.90
N GLU A 36 9.07 -20.79 1.40
CA GLU A 36 10.30 -21.04 2.16
C GLU A 36 10.47 -20.04 3.31
N MET A 37 10.20 -18.75 3.05
CA MET A 37 10.36 -17.70 4.04
C MET A 37 9.36 -17.78 5.19
N PHE A 38 8.08 -18.05 4.90
CA PHE A 38 7.01 -17.94 5.91
C PHE A 38 6.39 -19.28 6.31
N GLN A 39 6.81 -20.40 5.70
CA GLN A 39 6.23 -21.74 5.94
C GLN A 39 4.69 -21.77 5.77
N ILE A 40 4.15 -20.88 4.93
CA ILE A 40 2.71 -20.78 4.64
C ILE A 40 2.45 -21.46 3.29
N ASN A 41 1.57 -22.47 3.29
CA ASN A 41 1.31 -23.30 2.12
C ASN A 41 0.19 -22.77 1.19
N ASN A 42 -0.44 -21.64 1.51
CA ASN A 42 -1.64 -21.17 0.81
C ASN A 42 -1.56 -19.70 0.37
N PHE A 43 -0.43 -19.29 -0.20
CA PHE A 43 -0.34 -17.99 -0.86
C PHE A 43 -1.18 -17.98 -2.14
N LYS A 44 -2.10 -17.01 -2.24
CA LYS A 44 -2.88 -16.76 -3.45
C LYS A 44 -2.20 -15.65 -4.23
N PHE A 45 -1.68 -15.97 -5.41
CA PHE A 45 -1.12 -14.99 -6.33
C PHE A 45 -2.15 -14.64 -7.39
N GLU A 46 -2.40 -13.36 -7.56
CA GLU A 46 -3.29 -12.85 -8.61
C GLU A 46 -2.50 -11.89 -9.49
N LYS A 47 -2.37 -12.26 -10.78
CA LYS A 47 -1.79 -11.38 -11.79
C LYS A 47 -2.90 -10.68 -12.55
N PHE A 48 -2.94 -9.37 -12.46
CA PHE A 48 -3.93 -8.56 -13.16
C PHE A 48 -3.32 -7.93 -14.40
N LYS A 49 -3.96 -8.14 -15.54
CA LYS A 49 -3.63 -7.42 -16.78
C LYS A 49 -4.54 -6.22 -16.91
N ALA A 50 -3.96 -5.08 -17.30
CA ALA A 50 -4.69 -3.86 -17.63
C ALA A 50 -5.70 -3.44 -16.54
N ILE A 51 -5.24 -3.35 -15.28
CA ILE A 51 -6.04 -2.71 -14.23
C ILE A 51 -6.41 -1.31 -14.75
N ASN A 52 -7.70 -0.96 -14.68
CA ASN A 52 -8.24 0.36 -15.01
C ASN A 52 -8.94 0.92 -13.76
N ARG A 53 -8.73 2.20 -13.44
CA ARG A 53 -9.40 2.87 -12.30
C ARG A 53 -10.92 2.73 -12.33
N SER A 54 -11.53 2.70 -13.52
CA SER A 54 -12.99 2.67 -13.68
C SER A 54 -13.59 1.28 -13.91
N THR A 55 -12.79 0.27 -14.27
CA THR A 55 -13.30 -1.08 -14.61
C THR A 55 -12.65 -2.20 -13.81
N SER A 56 -11.77 -1.89 -12.87
CA SER A 56 -11.15 -2.90 -12.02
C SER A 56 -12.19 -3.53 -11.08
N LEU A 57 -12.11 -4.85 -10.92
CA LEU A 57 -12.88 -5.60 -9.91
C LEU A 57 -12.19 -5.60 -8.54
N LEU A 58 -11.00 -5.01 -8.42
CA LEU A 58 -10.31 -4.83 -7.15
C LEU A 58 -11.00 -3.75 -6.31
N SER A 59 -10.80 -3.81 -4.99
CA SER A 59 -11.29 -2.75 -4.11
C SER A 59 -10.65 -1.41 -4.46
N ASN A 60 -11.41 -0.32 -4.29
CA ASN A 60 -10.96 1.04 -4.62
C ASN A 60 -9.65 1.41 -3.92
N ASP A 61 -9.44 0.94 -2.69
CA ASP A 61 -8.22 1.21 -1.93
C ASP A 61 -6.99 0.57 -2.58
N VAL A 62 -7.11 -0.69 -3.03
CA VAL A 62 -6.03 -1.40 -3.74
C VAL A 62 -5.78 -0.75 -5.09
N VAL A 63 -6.85 -0.40 -5.82
CA VAL A 63 -6.74 0.31 -7.09
C VAL A 63 -6.02 1.63 -6.89
N ALA A 64 -6.41 2.44 -5.91
CA ALA A 64 -5.78 3.73 -5.65
C ALA A 64 -4.28 3.60 -5.33
N GLN A 65 -3.91 2.64 -4.47
CA GLN A 65 -2.51 2.40 -4.11
C GLN A 65 -1.69 1.99 -5.34
N VAL A 66 -2.10 0.91 -6.03
CA VAL A 66 -1.36 0.38 -7.19
C VAL A 66 -1.34 1.38 -8.34
N PHE A 67 -2.41 2.16 -8.57
CA PHE A 67 -2.44 3.14 -9.66
C PHE A 67 -1.54 4.33 -9.46
N ASN A 68 -1.39 4.79 -8.22
CA ASN A 68 -0.61 5.98 -7.94
C ASN A 68 0.87 5.68 -7.70
N ASP A 69 1.24 4.41 -7.52
CA ASP A 69 2.63 3.98 -7.33
C ASP A 69 3.49 4.25 -8.58
N PRO A 70 4.43 5.22 -8.55
CA PRO A 70 5.23 5.56 -9.72
C PRO A 70 6.23 4.46 -10.11
N ASP A 71 6.56 3.54 -9.20
CA ASP A 71 7.67 2.60 -9.38
C ASP A 71 7.22 1.34 -10.15
N VAL A 72 8.13 0.80 -10.96
CA VAL A 72 7.90 -0.41 -11.78
C VAL A 72 9.01 -1.41 -11.45
N GLY A 73 8.62 -2.67 -11.22
CA GLY A 73 9.54 -3.76 -10.90
C GLY A 73 9.99 -3.82 -9.43
N GLU A 74 9.54 -2.92 -8.57
CA GLU A 74 9.83 -2.96 -7.13
C GLU A 74 8.71 -3.64 -6.34
N VAL A 75 9.08 -4.54 -5.44
CA VAL A 75 8.13 -5.16 -4.51
C VAL A 75 7.76 -4.14 -3.44
N LYS A 76 6.47 -3.84 -3.32
CA LYS A 76 5.92 -2.93 -2.32
C LYS A 76 4.99 -3.66 -1.36
N LYS A 77 4.87 -3.10 -0.16
CA LYS A 77 4.06 -3.64 0.94
C LYS A 77 3.23 -2.50 1.52
N GLU A 78 1.92 -2.67 1.55
CA GLU A 78 0.99 -1.65 2.03
C GLU A 78 -0.03 -2.25 2.99
N ILE A 79 -0.30 -1.56 4.09
CA ILE A 79 -1.38 -1.93 5.02
C ILE A 79 -2.69 -1.34 4.50
N THR A 80 -3.63 -2.20 4.14
CA THR A 80 -4.99 -1.81 3.75
C THR A 80 -5.97 -2.12 4.88
N PRO A 81 -7.17 -1.53 4.89
CA PRO A 81 -8.22 -1.88 5.87
C PRO A 81 -8.56 -3.38 5.89
N ASN A 82 -8.30 -4.09 4.78
CA ASN A 82 -8.59 -5.52 4.63
C ASN A 82 -7.37 -6.42 4.91
N GLY A 83 -6.22 -5.86 5.27
CA GLY A 83 -4.98 -6.59 5.58
C GLY A 83 -3.77 -6.12 4.79
N LEU A 84 -2.73 -6.95 4.77
CA LEU A 84 -1.47 -6.66 4.09
C LEU A 84 -1.56 -6.93 2.59
N LEU A 85 -1.24 -5.92 1.78
CA LEU A 85 -1.11 -6.01 0.33
C LEU A 85 0.38 -6.07 -0.03
N LEU A 86 0.78 -7.14 -0.72
CA LEU A 86 2.09 -7.24 -1.38
C LEU A 86 1.86 -7.18 -2.89
N TYR A 87 2.57 -6.29 -3.59
CA TYR A 87 2.41 -6.13 -5.03
C TYR A 87 3.70 -5.70 -5.72
N VAL A 88 3.75 -5.96 -7.02
CA VAL A 88 4.77 -5.43 -7.94
C VAL A 88 4.04 -4.91 -9.17
N VAL A 89 4.38 -3.70 -9.62
CA VAL A 89 3.90 -3.18 -10.90
C VAL A 89 4.82 -3.72 -11.99
N GLU A 90 4.32 -4.64 -12.82
CA GLU A 90 5.12 -5.25 -13.90
C GLU A 90 5.36 -4.30 -15.08
N ASP A 91 4.35 -3.52 -15.48
CA ASP A 91 4.43 -2.57 -16.59
C ASP A 91 3.37 -1.45 -16.43
N ARG A 92 3.64 -0.27 -17.00
CA ARG A 92 2.73 0.87 -17.05
C ARG A 92 2.52 1.35 -18.48
N ILE A 93 1.27 1.26 -18.94
CA ILE A 93 0.86 1.85 -20.20
C ILE A 93 0.64 3.35 -19.99
N LYS A 94 1.38 4.19 -20.73
CA LYS A 94 1.11 5.63 -20.76
C LYS A 94 -0.29 5.86 -21.32
N GLY A 95 -1.10 6.64 -20.62
CA GLY A 95 -2.40 7.07 -21.12
C GLY A 95 -2.25 7.85 -22.43
N ASP A 96 -3.13 7.55 -23.40
CA ASP A 96 -3.21 8.35 -24.63
C ASP A 96 -4.01 9.63 -24.34
N TYR A 97 -3.31 10.76 -24.41
CA TYR A 97 -3.88 12.09 -24.16
C TYR A 97 -4.24 12.83 -25.45
N SER A 98 -4.09 12.23 -26.63
CA SER A 98 -4.34 12.86 -27.94
C SER A 98 -5.69 13.57 -28.06
N ASN A 99 -6.73 13.01 -27.42
CA ASN A 99 -8.10 13.54 -27.42
C ASN A 99 -8.43 14.49 -26.26
N VAL A 100 -7.47 14.82 -25.39
CA VAL A 100 -7.67 15.72 -24.24
C VAL A 100 -7.21 17.13 -24.62
N SER A 101 -8.03 18.14 -24.34
CA SER A 101 -7.71 19.56 -24.60
C SER A 101 -6.50 20.02 -23.77
N GLU A 102 -5.78 21.07 -24.19
CA GLU A 102 -4.63 21.56 -23.42
C GLU A 102 -5.00 22.02 -22.01
N GLU A 103 -6.17 22.65 -21.84
CA GLU A 103 -6.68 23.10 -20.54
C GLU A 103 -6.97 21.91 -19.62
N ASP A 104 -7.67 20.88 -20.12
CA ASP A 104 -7.95 19.67 -19.35
C ASP A 104 -6.67 18.90 -19.02
N ARG A 105 -5.69 18.87 -19.94
CA ARG A 105 -4.38 18.25 -19.67
C ARG A 105 -3.66 18.92 -18.52
N LEU A 106 -3.63 20.26 -18.50
CA LEU A 106 -2.99 21.01 -17.42
C LEU A 106 -3.68 20.73 -16.08
N ALA A 107 -5.01 20.72 -16.05
CA ALA A 107 -5.78 20.39 -14.85
C ALA A 107 -5.49 18.96 -14.35
N ILE A 108 -5.46 17.97 -15.25
CA ILE A 108 -5.14 16.57 -14.90
C ILE A 108 -3.72 16.45 -14.34
N ILE A 109 -2.74 17.14 -14.95
CA ILE A 109 -1.35 17.13 -14.49
C ILE A 109 -1.23 17.77 -13.11
N GLU A 110 -1.89 18.90 -12.86
CA GLU A 110 -1.87 19.54 -11.56
C GLU A 110 -2.51 18.68 -10.47
N GLU A 111 -3.65 18.05 -10.76
CA GLU A 111 -4.33 17.16 -9.83
C GLU A 111 -3.50 15.89 -9.55
N SER A 112 -2.86 15.32 -10.57
CA SER A 112 -1.94 14.19 -10.41
C SER A 112 -0.73 14.58 -9.56
N LYS A 113 -0.12 15.74 -9.80
CA LYS A 113 0.99 16.25 -8.97
C LYS A 113 0.58 16.44 -7.51
N ARG A 114 -0.59 17.02 -7.27
CA ARG A 114 -1.15 17.20 -5.92
C ARG A 114 -1.34 15.87 -5.21
N THR A 115 -1.95 14.91 -5.90
CA THR A 115 -2.18 13.56 -5.36
C THR A 115 -0.86 12.86 -5.03
N ASN A 116 0.11 12.90 -5.94
CA ASN A 116 1.42 12.28 -5.72
C ASN A 116 2.17 12.93 -4.56
N LEU A 117 2.13 14.26 -4.44
CA LEU A 117 2.71 14.98 -3.29
C LEU A 117 2.05 14.56 -1.97
N GLN A 118 0.73 14.39 -1.96
CA GLN A 118 0.02 13.94 -0.77
C GLN A 118 0.42 12.52 -0.37
N LEU A 119 0.62 11.62 -1.34
CA LEU A 119 1.07 10.25 -1.08
C LEU A 119 2.48 10.22 -0.51
N VAL A 120 3.44 10.90 -1.16
CA VAL A 120 4.81 11.03 -0.67
C VAL A 120 4.83 11.64 0.73
N PHE A 121 3.99 12.65 0.98
CA PHE A 121 3.87 13.24 2.31
C PHE A 121 3.35 12.24 3.34
N ASN A 122 2.33 11.45 3.01
CA ASN A 122 1.79 10.42 3.90
C ASN A 122 2.80 9.31 4.17
N GLU A 123 3.55 8.87 3.17
CA GLU A 123 4.64 7.90 3.32
C GLU A 123 5.72 8.42 4.26
N LEU A 124 6.18 9.66 4.06
CA LEU A 124 7.15 10.30 4.95
C LEU A 124 6.57 10.45 6.36
N ARG A 125 5.30 10.84 6.48
CA ARG A 125 4.59 10.97 7.77
C ARG A 125 4.62 9.66 8.55
N ALA A 126 4.26 8.55 7.90
CA ALA A 126 4.28 7.21 8.48
C ALA A 126 5.71 6.76 8.80
N LYS A 127 6.66 6.91 7.86
CA LYS A 127 8.05 6.47 8.02
C LYS A 127 8.76 7.11 9.20
N TYR A 128 8.45 8.37 9.50
CA TYR A 128 9.10 9.12 10.59
C TYR A 128 8.26 9.20 11.87
N ASN A 129 7.14 8.46 11.97
CA ASN A 129 6.20 8.51 13.09
C ASN A 129 5.84 9.95 13.49
N PHE A 130 5.61 10.82 12.49
CA PHE A 130 5.29 12.22 12.75
C PHE A 130 4.02 12.38 13.60
N ASP A 131 3.12 11.40 13.57
CA ASP A 131 1.89 11.38 14.37
C ASP A 131 2.12 11.23 15.88
N GLU A 132 3.21 10.59 16.30
CA GLU A 132 3.52 10.45 17.73
C GLU A 132 4.26 11.68 18.29
N LYS A 133 4.99 12.43 17.46
CA LYS A 133 5.78 13.59 17.90
C LYS A 133 4.95 14.86 18.16
N ILE A 134 3.69 14.92 17.70
CA ILE A 134 2.75 16.03 18.01
C ILE A 134 1.89 15.71 19.25
N SER A 135 2.39 14.89 20.19
CA SER A 135 1.68 14.67 21.47
C SER A 135 2.38 15.28 22.70
N ILE A 136 3.44 16.08 22.52
CA ILE A 136 4.08 16.80 23.64
C ILE A 136 4.38 18.25 23.24
N SER A 137 3.46 19.15 23.58
CA SER A 137 3.76 20.49 24.15
C SER A 137 2.51 21.27 24.59
N ASN A 138 1.41 20.62 24.99
CA ASN A 138 0.36 21.33 25.76
C ASN A 138 0.77 21.61 27.21
N GLN A 139 1.92 21.09 27.68
CA GLN A 139 2.50 21.49 28.97
C GLN A 139 3.17 22.86 28.96
N PHE A 140 3.49 23.44 27.79
CA PHE A 140 4.05 24.80 27.69
C PHE A 140 3.01 25.88 27.36
N ALA A 141 1.79 25.51 26.95
CA ALA A 141 0.75 26.46 26.58
C ALA A 141 -0.09 26.99 27.76
N ASN A 142 -0.03 26.34 28.93
CA ASN A 142 -0.85 26.69 30.11
C ASN A 142 -0.08 27.30 31.28
N GLN A 143 1.14 27.82 31.09
CA GLN A 143 1.88 28.55 32.13
C GLN A 143 1.90 30.08 31.96
N ASN A 144 1.08 30.65 31.08
CA ASN A 144 0.96 32.12 30.92
C ASN A 144 -0.51 32.59 30.86
N LEU A 145 -1.30 32.23 31.87
CA LEU A 145 -2.58 32.89 32.17
C LEU A 145 -2.67 33.18 33.67
#